data_AF-A0A7C2EIJ3-F1
#
_entry.id   AF-A0A7C2EIJ3-F1
#
_cell.length_a   1.000
_cell.length_b   1.000
_cell.length_c   1.000
_cell.angle_alpha   90.00
_cell.angle_beta   90.00
_cell.angle_gamma   90.00
#
_symmetry.space_group_name_H-M   'P 1'
#
loop_
_entity.id
_entity.type
_entity.pdbx_description
1 polymer ?
#
loop_
_entity_poly.entity_id
_entity_poly.type
_entity_poly.pdbx_seq_one_letter_code
_entity_poly.pdbx_strand_id
1 'polypeptide(L)'
;MSWRVVGWSLVVWAFSAGGAAPGAPPPIFAPVPDGSGAFFTATPAIRARFQLGGVELLRQDSLLRLEFPGARPAALEGERELVGRVNFLLGDDPGAWRTGLPTYAAIRYRALYPGIDLVYAVEGAHLKSEFVVAPGADPAAIRFRWRGARSVRLEEGALVAATDAGELRERPPVLYQIVDGLRREVPGEFRLSEDGEVGFLVGPYDRELVLHIDPEIDFSTFLGGSSIDYAAALAVDPAGRVLVAGWTDSANFPVVNPFRGRGGG
;
A
#
# COMPACT_ATOMS: atom_id res chain seq x y z
N MET A 1 32.72 2.78 8.15
CA MET A 1 31.51 2.32 8.85
C MET A 1 30.51 1.88 7.79
N SER A 2 30.34 0.58 7.62
CA SER A 2 29.49 -0.03 6.59
C SER A 2 28.17 -0.43 7.23
N TRP A 3 27.08 0.17 6.77
CA TRP A 3 25.73 -0.27 7.12
C TRP A 3 25.39 -1.46 6.22
N ARG A 4 25.42 -2.67 6.79
CA ARG A 4 24.76 -3.83 6.18
C ARG A 4 23.27 -3.69 6.45
N VAL A 5 22.49 -3.58 5.37
CA VAL A 5 21.05 -3.84 5.41
C VAL A 5 20.92 -5.32 5.80
N VAL A 6 20.54 -5.56 7.06
CA VAL A 6 20.25 -6.91 7.54
C VAL A 6 19.07 -7.41 6.71
N GLY A 7 19.35 -8.47 5.96
CA GLY A 7 18.53 -8.91 4.84
C GLY A 7 17.12 -9.31 5.22
N TRP A 8 16.26 -9.22 4.23
CA TRP A 8 15.01 -9.96 4.14
C TRP A 8 15.35 -11.45 4.18
N SER A 9 15.47 -12.02 5.38
CA SER A 9 15.54 -13.47 5.54
C SER A 9 14.27 -14.07 4.96
N LEU A 10 14.45 -15.11 4.15
CA LEU A 10 13.40 -15.91 3.54
C LEU A 10 12.33 -16.27 4.60
N VAL A 11 11.21 -15.55 4.60
CA VAL A 11 10.06 -15.92 5.45
C VAL A 11 9.40 -17.10 4.77
N VAL A 12 9.60 -18.30 5.31
CA VAL A 12 8.83 -19.47 4.91
C VAL A 12 7.44 -19.35 5.54
N TRP A 13 6.44 -19.13 4.70
CA TRP A 13 5.03 -19.07 5.09
C TRP A 13 4.50 -20.48 5.27
N ALA A 14 3.97 -20.79 6.44
CA ALA A 14 3.13 -21.98 6.66
C ALA A 14 1.76 -21.53 7.15
N PHE A 15 0.78 -21.53 6.25
CA PHE A 15 -0.64 -21.41 6.59
C PHE A 15 -1.14 -22.79 7.01
N SER A 16 -1.57 -22.95 8.25
CA SER A 16 -2.47 -24.04 8.62
C SER A 16 -3.90 -23.56 8.43
N ALA A 17 -4.36 -23.51 7.18
CA ALA A 17 -5.79 -23.57 6.92
C ALA A 17 -6.14 -25.06 6.82
N GLY A 18 -7.09 -25.53 7.65
CA GLY A 18 -7.72 -26.82 7.38
C GLY A 18 -8.33 -26.78 5.98
N GLY A 19 -7.65 -27.36 5.00
CA GLY A 19 -8.08 -27.45 3.61
C GLY A 19 -8.14 -26.13 2.84
N ALA A 20 -6.99 -25.58 2.41
CA ALA A 20 -6.95 -24.64 1.29
C ALA A 20 -5.64 -24.77 0.49
N ALA A 21 -5.78 -24.69 -0.84
CA ALA A 21 -4.75 -24.87 -1.87
C ALA A 21 -3.58 -23.86 -1.78
N PRO A 22 -2.42 -24.12 -2.45
CA PRO A 22 -1.32 -23.17 -2.50
C PRO A 22 -1.73 -21.91 -3.28
N GLY A 23 -1.79 -20.78 -2.59
CA GLY A 23 -2.14 -19.47 -3.12
C GLY A 23 -1.56 -18.38 -2.21
N ALA A 24 -1.39 -17.16 -2.74
CA ALA A 24 -0.95 -16.02 -1.94
C ALA A 24 -1.85 -15.88 -0.70
N PRO A 25 -1.28 -15.55 0.48
CA PRO A 25 -2.08 -15.37 1.68
C PRO A 25 -3.20 -14.35 1.42
N PRO A 26 -4.39 -14.54 2.01
CA PRO A 26 -5.39 -13.48 1.99
C PRO A 26 -4.74 -12.21 2.54
N PRO A 27 -5.04 -11.05 1.96
CA PRO A 27 -4.43 -9.81 2.39
C PRO A 27 -4.80 -9.52 3.84
N ILE A 28 -3.81 -9.60 4.72
CA ILE A 28 -3.96 -9.40 6.16
C ILE A 28 -2.82 -8.52 6.65
N PHE A 29 -3.03 -7.90 7.81
CA PHE A 29 -1.93 -7.35 8.59
C PHE A 29 -1.51 -8.35 9.65
N ALA A 30 -0.22 -8.54 9.84
CA ALA A 30 0.32 -9.34 10.93
C ALA A 30 1.52 -8.64 11.57
N PRO A 31 1.73 -8.80 12.88
CA PRO A 31 2.85 -8.18 13.57
C PRO A 31 4.16 -8.78 13.09
N VAL A 32 5.20 -7.95 12.98
CA VAL A 32 6.56 -8.41 12.74
C VAL A 32 7.17 -8.89 14.06
N PRO A 33 7.68 -10.13 14.13
CA PRO A 33 8.13 -10.70 15.39
C PRO A 33 9.59 -10.33 15.74
N ASP A 34 9.97 -9.07 15.54
CA ASP A 34 11.30 -8.52 15.83
C ASP A 34 11.32 -7.58 17.06
N GLY A 35 10.17 -7.44 17.74
CA GLY A 35 10.01 -6.56 18.89
C GLY A 35 9.86 -5.08 18.54
N SER A 36 9.84 -4.71 17.24
CA SER A 36 9.74 -3.31 16.83
C SER A 36 8.31 -2.74 16.91
N GLY A 37 7.31 -3.59 17.17
CA GLY A 37 5.89 -3.22 17.08
C GLY A 37 5.42 -2.92 15.65
N ALA A 38 6.19 -3.35 14.63
CA ALA A 38 5.80 -3.15 13.24
C ALA A 38 4.73 -4.15 12.82
N PHE A 39 4.01 -3.81 11.75
CA PHE A 39 3.12 -4.70 11.03
C PHE A 39 3.63 -4.92 9.62
N PHE A 40 3.29 -6.04 9.02
CA PHE A 40 3.49 -6.27 7.61
C PHE A 40 2.16 -6.63 6.94
N THR A 41 2.06 -6.33 5.65
CA THR A 41 1.09 -6.96 4.75
C THR A 41 1.76 -7.34 3.44
N ALA A 42 1.18 -8.30 2.74
CA ALA A 42 1.61 -8.69 1.41
C ALA A 42 0.38 -8.94 0.54
N THR A 43 0.32 -8.25 -0.59
CA THR A 43 -0.61 -8.51 -1.69
C THR A 43 0.20 -9.03 -2.89
N PRO A 44 -0.45 -9.54 -3.96
CA PRO A 44 0.27 -9.88 -5.18
C PRO A 44 1.11 -8.73 -5.78
N ALA A 45 0.73 -7.47 -5.50
CA ALA A 45 1.37 -6.28 -6.06
C ALA A 45 2.40 -5.63 -5.11
N ILE A 46 2.27 -5.81 -3.79
CA ILE A 46 3.04 -5.04 -2.80
C ILE A 46 3.44 -5.92 -1.63
N ARG A 47 4.62 -5.64 -1.08
CA ARG A 47 4.96 -6.01 0.30
C ARG A 47 5.15 -4.73 1.07
N ALA A 48 4.45 -4.57 2.18
CA ALA A 48 4.55 -3.36 2.99
C ALA A 48 4.92 -3.68 4.43
N ARG A 49 5.79 -2.84 5.00
CA ARG A 49 6.11 -2.81 6.43
C ARG A 49 5.66 -1.47 7.00
N PHE A 50 4.89 -1.51 8.07
CA PHE A 50 4.35 -0.36 8.78
C PHE A 50 5.03 -0.27 10.13
N GLN A 51 5.56 0.91 10.43
CA GLN A 51 6.25 1.20 11.68
C GLN A 51 5.96 2.64 12.09
N LEU A 52 6.19 3.00 13.36
CA LEU A 52 5.88 4.35 13.86
C LEU A 52 6.56 5.46 13.05
N GLY A 53 7.73 5.19 12.45
CA GLY A 53 8.45 6.15 11.61
C GLY A 53 7.95 6.30 10.17
N GLY A 54 6.98 5.50 9.72
CA GLY A 54 6.47 5.54 8.35
C GLY A 54 6.11 4.17 7.77
N VAL A 55 5.96 4.12 6.45
CA VAL A 55 5.65 2.89 5.71
C VAL A 55 6.76 2.62 4.71
N GLU A 56 7.21 1.37 4.64
CA GLU A 56 8.13 0.89 3.61
C GLU A 56 7.36 -0.01 2.66
N LEU A 57 7.30 0.36 1.38
CA LEU A 57 6.67 -0.41 0.32
C LEU A 57 7.76 -0.97 -0.60
N LEU A 58 7.81 -2.29 -0.69
CA LEU A 58 8.64 -2.98 -1.66
C LEU A 58 7.76 -3.44 -2.82
N ARG A 59 8.12 -2.99 -4.02
CA ARG A 59 7.51 -3.41 -5.28
C ARG A 59 8.63 -3.84 -6.23
N GLN A 60 8.63 -5.12 -6.59
CA GLN A 60 9.77 -5.75 -7.27
C GLN A 60 11.06 -5.45 -6.48
N ASP A 61 12.05 -4.84 -7.11
CA ASP A 61 13.32 -4.44 -6.47
C ASP A 61 13.35 -2.95 -6.07
N SER A 62 12.24 -2.21 -6.23
CA SER A 62 12.12 -0.81 -5.83
C SER A 62 11.55 -0.66 -4.42
N LEU A 63 12.31 -0.01 -3.54
CA LEU A 63 11.88 0.37 -2.19
C LEU A 63 11.39 1.82 -2.19
N LEU A 64 10.11 2.00 -1.90
CA LEU A 64 9.51 3.28 -1.57
C LEU A 64 9.35 3.42 -0.06
N ARG A 65 9.56 4.62 0.46
CA ARG A 65 9.26 4.95 1.85
C ARG A 65 8.29 6.12 1.92
N LEU A 66 7.18 5.91 2.59
CA LEU A 66 6.26 6.96 2.99
C LEU A 66 6.68 7.48 4.36
N GLU A 67 7.03 8.75 4.44
CA GLU A 67 7.38 9.44 5.69
C GLU A 67 6.25 10.41 6.06
N PHE A 68 6.04 10.63 7.36
CA PHE A 68 5.04 11.56 7.89
C PHE A 68 5.75 12.72 8.63
N PRO A 69 6.16 13.80 7.92
CA PRO A 69 6.87 14.91 8.53
C PRO A 69 6.11 15.54 9.70
N GLY A 70 6.76 15.66 10.86
CA GLY A 70 6.17 16.25 12.06
C GLY A 70 5.21 15.34 12.83
N ALA A 71 4.93 14.14 12.32
CA ALA A 71 4.09 13.16 13.02
C ALA A 71 4.75 12.62 14.29
N ARG A 72 3.93 12.32 15.29
CA ARG A 72 4.33 11.63 16.53
C ARG A 72 3.25 10.63 16.93
N PRO A 73 3.09 9.53 16.17
CA PRO A 73 2.06 8.54 16.45
C PRO A 73 2.24 7.98 17.86
N ALA A 74 1.15 7.92 18.62
CA ALA A 74 1.13 7.38 19.98
C ALA A 74 1.27 5.86 19.97
N ALA A 75 0.67 5.19 18.98
CA ALA A 75 0.71 3.75 18.82
C ALA A 75 0.45 3.33 17.36
N LEU A 76 0.85 2.11 17.03
CA LEU A 76 0.45 1.39 15.84
C LEU A 76 -0.26 0.11 16.28
N GLU A 77 -1.55 0.02 15.99
CA GLU A 77 -2.44 -1.03 16.53
C GLU A 77 -3.05 -1.86 15.41
N GLY A 78 -3.29 -3.15 15.67
CA GLY A 78 -4.10 -4.00 14.79
C GLY A 78 -5.59 -3.83 15.11
N GLU A 79 -6.43 -3.71 14.08
CA GLU A 79 -7.88 -3.58 14.22
C GLU A 79 -8.62 -4.74 13.56
N ARG A 80 -9.75 -5.13 14.15
CA ARG A 80 -10.61 -6.22 13.68
C ARG A 80 -9.78 -7.50 13.48
N GLU A 81 -9.36 -8.08 14.62
CA GLU A 81 -8.63 -9.36 14.62
C GLU A 81 -9.41 -10.42 13.85
N LEU A 82 -8.70 -11.14 12.99
CA LEU A 82 -9.23 -12.22 12.17
C LEU A 82 -8.91 -13.57 12.82
N VAL A 83 -9.74 -14.57 12.51
CA VAL A 83 -9.54 -15.95 12.97
C VAL A 83 -8.21 -16.53 12.47
N GLY A 84 -7.72 -16.04 11.32
CA GLY A 84 -6.44 -16.45 10.73
C GLY A 84 -5.25 -16.20 11.65
N ARG A 85 -4.25 -17.07 11.55
CA ARG A 85 -2.98 -16.98 12.27
C ARG A 85 -1.81 -17.07 11.31
N VAL A 86 -0.71 -16.40 11.64
CA VAL A 86 0.55 -16.46 10.87
C VAL A 86 1.66 -17.06 11.73
N ASN A 87 2.51 -17.84 11.06
CA ASN A 87 3.72 -18.43 11.64
C ASN A 87 4.95 -17.92 10.89
N PHE A 88 5.98 -17.51 11.63
CA PHE A 88 7.30 -17.16 11.13
C PHE A 88 8.28 -18.25 11.55
N LEU A 89 8.69 -19.07 10.59
CA LEU A 89 9.64 -20.16 10.77
C LEU A 89 11.00 -19.74 10.17
N LEU A 90 11.67 -18.83 10.85
CA LEU A 90 12.92 -18.23 10.36
C LEU A 90 14.12 -19.08 10.77
N GLY A 91 14.82 -19.63 9.78
CA GLY A 91 16.01 -20.46 9.98
C GLY A 91 15.72 -21.82 10.61
N ASP A 92 16.81 -22.55 10.91
CA ASP A 92 16.75 -23.95 11.35
C ASP A 92 16.66 -24.11 12.88
N ASP A 93 16.58 -23.01 13.64
CA ASP A 93 16.41 -23.00 15.09
C ASP A 93 14.92 -22.87 15.46
N PRO A 94 14.25 -23.92 15.96
CA PRO A 94 12.85 -23.84 16.37
C PRO A 94 12.60 -22.87 17.52
N GLY A 95 13.61 -22.54 18.33
CA GLY A 95 13.50 -21.51 19.39
C GLY A 95 13.36 -20.09 18.83
N ALA A 96 13.82 -19.88 17.59
CA ALA A 96 13.64 -18.62 16.86
C ALA A 96 12.27 -18.53 16.17
N TRP A 97 11.53 -19.63 16.06
CA TRP A 97 10.22 -19.64 15.43
C TRP A 97 9.19 -18.88 16.27
N ARG A 98 8.21 -18.29 15.58
CA ARG A 98 7.13 -17.51 16.18
C ARG A 98 5.83 -17.96 15.54
N THR A 99 5.01 -18.68 16.29
CA THR A 99 3.81 -19.33 15.79
C THR A 99 2.55 -18.74 16.42
N GLY A 100 1.42 -18.91 15.74
CA GLY A 100 0.11 -18.50 16.27
C GLY A 100 -0.07 -16.99 16.40
N LEU A 101 0.65 -16.18 15.63
CA LEU A 101 0.52 -14.73 15.70
C LEU A 101 -0.84 -14.28 15.16
N PRO A 102 -1.49 -13.29 15.80
CA PRO A 102 -2.78 -12.78 15.37
C PRO A 102 -2.66 -12.04 14.03
N THR A 103 -3.77 -11.99 13.32
CA THR A 103 -3.89 -11.29 12.03
C THR A 103 -5.05 -10.31 12.10
N TYR A 104 -4.98 -9.23 11.35
CA TYR A 104 -5.91 -8.10 11.46
C TYR A 104 -6.39 -7.65 10.08
N ALA A 105 -7.63 -7.19 10.00
CA ALA A 105 -8.19 -6.65 8.76
C ALA A 105 -7.72 -5.21 8.47
N ALA A 106 -7.27 -4.50 9.50
CA ALA A 106 -6.71 -3.15 9.38
C ALA A 106 -5.63 -2.92 10.44
N ILE A 107 -4.85 -1.87 10.25
CA ILE A 107 -3.98 -1.29 11.28
C ILE A 107 -4.25 0.19 11.41
N ARG A 108 -3.97 0.75 12.57
CA ARG A 108 -4.16 2.17 12.86
C ARG A 108 -2.95 2.80 13.50
N TYR A 109 -2.50 3.89 12.91
CA TYR A 109 -1.66 4.89 13.57
C TYR A 109 -2.55 5.78 14.44
N ARG A 110 -2.44 5.64 15.75
CA ARG A 110 -3.15 6.47 16.73
C ARG A 110 -2.47 7.81 16.87
N ALA A 111 -3.24 8.89 16.82
CA ALA A 111 -2.75 10.26 16.96
C ALA A 111 -1.49 10.51 16.11
N LEU A 112 -1.52 10.10 14.84
CA LEU A 112 -0.43 10.34 13.89
C LEU A 112 -0.07 11.83 13.89
N TYR A 113 -1.11 12.66 13.87
CA TYR A 113 -1.06 14.09 14.19
C TYR A 113 -2.06 14.39 15.33
N PRO A 114 -1.98 15.56 16.00
CA PRO A 114 -2.93 15.94 17.04
C PRO A 114 -4.39 15.84 16.57
N GLY A 115 -5.15 14.89 17.13
CA GLY A 115 -6.55 14.64 16.79
C GLY A 115 -6.78 13.92 15.44
N ILE A 116 -5.73 13.33 14.84
CA ILE A 116 -5.83 12.66 13.53
C ILE A 116 -5.22 11.26 13.62
N ASP A 117 -6.04 10.26 13.34
CA ASP A 117 -5.61 8.88 13.13
C ASP A 117 -5.37 8.62 11.63
N LEU A 118 -4.56 7.61 11.32
CA LEU A 118 -4.44 7.05 9.97
C LEU A 118 -4.70 5.55 10.03
N VAL A 119 -5.64 5.07 9.24
CA VAL A 119 -6.03 3.66 9.15
C VAL A 119 -5.56 3.11 7.82
N TYR A 120 -4.90 1.95 7.84
CA TYR A 120 -4.68 1.15 6.65
C TYR A 120 -5.56 -0.09 6.68
N ALA A 121 -6.24 -0.38 5.57
CA ALA A 121 -7.02 -1.59 5.38
C ALA A 121 -6.60 -2.24 4.04
N VAL A 122 -6.83 -3.54 3.89
CA VAL A 122 -6.72 -4.17 2.57
C VAL A 122 -8.10 -4.56 2.07
N GLU A 123 -8.41 -4.14 0.85
CA GLU A 123 -9.66 -4.45 0.16
C GLU A 123 -9.32 -5.11 -1.19
N GLY A 124 -9.59 -6.41 -1.32
CA GLY A 124 -9.14 -7.18 -2.48
C GLY A 124 -7.62 -7.17 -2.63
N ALA A 125 -7.10 -6.66 -3.74
CA ALA A 125 -5.65 -6.54 -3.95
C ALA A 125 -5.06 -5.19 -3.48
N HIS A 126 -5.89 -4.25 -3.02
CA HIS A 126 -5.54 -2.85 -2.84
C HIS A 126 -5.33 -2.49 -1.37
N LEU A 127 -4.22 -1.81 -1.10
CA LEU A 127 -3.98 -1.17 0.19
C LEU A 127 -4.70 0.17 0.21
N LYS A 128 -5.68 0.33 1.10
CA LYS A 128 -6.38 1.60 1.32
C LYS A 128 -5.84 2.31 2.55
N SER A 129 -5.84 3.63 2.49
CA SER A 129 -5.48 4.51 3.59
C SER A 129 -6.58 5.52 3.85
N GLU A 130 -6.95 5.71 5.11
CA GLU A 130 -7.96 6.69 5.50
C GLU A 130 -7.44 7.51 6.69
N PHE A 131 -7.33 8.83 6.52
CA PHE A 131 -7.15 9.74 7.64
C PHE A 131 -8.49 10.02 8.29
N VAL A 132 -8.55 9.83 9.61
CA VAL A 132 -9.74 10.10 10.42
C VAL A 132 -9.44 11.32 11.28
N VAL A 133 -10.01 12.46 10.89
CA VAL A 133 -9.81 13.77 11.53
C VAL A 133 -10.93 13.99 12.55
N ALA A 134 -10.59 13.99 13.83
CA ALA A 134 -11.56 14.21 14.90
C ALA A 134 -12.19 15.62 14.84
N PRO A 135 -13.38 15.82 15.43
CA PRO A 135 -13.98 17.15 15.55
C PRO A 135 -13.00 18.18 16.12
N GLY A 136 -12.95 19.35 15.49
CA GLY A 136 -12.04 20.43 15.85
C GLY A 136 -10.57 20.27 15.41
N ALA A 137 -10.11 19.06 15.09
CA ALA A 137 -8.73 18.84 14.63
C ALA A 137 -8.45 19.54 13.30
N ASP A 138 -7.19 19.89 13.05
CA ASP A 138 -6.77 20.64 11.86
C ASP A 138 -6.26 19.70 10.76
N PRO A 139 -7.02 19.43 9.68
CA PRO A 139 -6.57 18.58 8.58
C PRO A 139 -5.35 19.16 7.86
N ALA A 140 -5.08 20.47 7.99
CA ALA A 140 -3.87 21.08 7.49
C ALA A 140 -2.61 20.63 8.24
N ALA A 141 -2.70 19.86 9.33
CA ALA A 141 -1.54 19.22 9.96
C ALA A 141 -1.02 18.01 9.15
N ILE A 142 -1.86 17.39 8.30
CA ILE A 142 -1.49 16.16 7.60
C ILE A 142 -0.41 16.46 6.56
N ARG A 143 0.76 15.83 6.74
CA ARG A 143 1.86 15.84 5.78
C ARG A 143 2.34 14.43 5.52
N PHE A 144 2.70 14.12 4.29
CA PHE A 144 3.44 12.91 3.97
C PHE A 144 4.35 13.13 2.77
N ARG A 145 5.38 12.31 2.61
CA ARG A 145 6.26 12.39 1.44
C ARG A 145 6.73 11.01 1.03
N TRP A 146 6.85 10.80 -0.27
CA TRP A 146 7.47 9.61 -0.84
C TRP A 146 8.98 9.80 -0.99
N ARG A 147 9.76 8.86 -0.45
CA ARG A 147 11.20 8.70 -0.69
C ARG A 147 11.44 7.46 -1.54
N GLY A 148 12.52 7.49 -2.31
CA GLY A 148 12.85 6.42 -3.26
C GLY A 148 12.16 6.54 -4.61
N ALA A 149 11.22 7.49 -4.76
CA ALA A 149 10.67 7.86 -6.06
C ALA A 149 11.65 8.78 -6.81
N ARG A 150 11.74 8.63 -8.14
CA ARG A 150 12.48 9.56 -9.03
C ARG A 150 11.81 10.92 -9.10
N SER A 151 10.48 10.93 -9.04
CA SER A 151 9.67 12.15 -8.96
C SER A 151 8.32 11.84 -8.31
N VAL A 152 7.75 12.89 -7.71
CA VAL A 152 6.38 12.91 -7.20
C VAL A 152 5.68 14.09 -7.85
N ARG A 153 4.51 13.87 -8.44
CA ARG A 153 3.77 14.92 -9.17
C ARG A 153 2.26 14.72 -9.02
N LEU A 154 1.50 15.77 -9.34
CA LEU A 154 0.07 15.68 -9.52
C LEU A 154 -0.26 15.51 -11.00
N GLU A 155 -1.17 14.59 -11.32
CA GLU A 155 -1.62 14.29 -12.68
C GLU A 155 -3.11 13.97 -12.63
N GLU A 156 -3.96 14.82 -13.23
CA GLU A 156 -5.43 14.67 -13.20
C GLU A 156 -6.01 14.53 -11.77
N GLY A 157 -5.42 15.25 -10.80
CA GLY A 157 -5.81 15.20 -9.40
C GLY A 157 -5.27 13.99 -8.62
N ALA A 158 -4.65 13.02 -9.30
CA ALA A 158 -3.96 11.90 -8.67
C ALA A 158 -2.54 12.30 -8.23
N LEU A 159 -2.05 11.71 -7.15
CA LEU A 159 -0.64 11.77 -6.77
C LEU A 159 0.12 10.63 -7.45
N VAL A 160 1.14 10.96 -8.23
CA VAL A 160 1.92 9.99 -9.00
C VAL A 160 3.37 9.98 -8.50
N ALA A 161 3.82 8.85 -7.97
CA ALA A 161 5.21 8.61 -7.61
C ALA A 161 5.86 7.68 -8.66
N ALA A 162 6.79 8.23 -9.44
CA ALA A 162 7.50 7.48 -10.48
C ALA A 162 8.69 6.72 -9.90
N THR A 163 8.78 5.41 -10.14
CA THR A 163 9.88 4.54 -9.66
C THR A 163 10.52 3.76 -10.79
N ASP A 164 11.63 3.07 -10.50
CA ASP A 164 12.26 2.15 -11.44
C ASP A 164 11.38 0.94 -11.78
N ALA A 165 10.49 0.53 -10.86
CA ALA A 165 9.49 -0.51 -11.09
C ALA A 165 8.22 -0.02 -11.83
N GLY A 166 8.13 1.28 -12.17
CA GLY A 166 6.94 1.91 -12.75
C GLY A 166 6.26 2.92 -11.81
N GLU A 167 5.06 3.36 -12.14
CA GLU A 167 4.36 4.39 -11.37
C GLU A 167 3.51 3.79 -10.25
N LEU A 168 3.53 4.45 -9.08
CA LEU A 168 2.53 4.31 -8.04
C LEU A 168 1.57 5.50 -8.16
N ARG A 169 0.26 5.25 -8.25
CA ARG A 169 -0.75 6.32 -8.34
C ARG A 169 -1.70 6.25 -7.15
N GLU A 170 -1.84 7.35 -6.44
CA GLU A 170 -2.94 7.54 -5.49
C GLU A 170 -4.02 8.34 -6.18
N ARG A 171 -5.23 7.79 -6.27
CA ARG A 171 -6.37 8.47 -6.86
C ARG A 171 -6.69 9.77 -6.10
N PRO A 172 -7.36 10.73 -6.74
CA PRO A 172 -7.86 11.92 -6.06
C PRO A 172 -8.56 11.52 -4.75
N PRO A 173 -8.24 12.18 -3.64
CA PRO A 173 -8.75 11.78 -2.34
C PRO A 173 -10.25 12.03 -2.28
N VAL A 174 -11.00 11.08 -1.71
CA VAL A 174 -12.42 11.31 -1.42
C VAL A 174 -12.56 11.75 0.03
N LEU A 175 -13.07 12.97 0.22
CA LEU A 175 -13.32 13.53 1.53
C LEU A 175 -14.81 13.49 1.84
N TYR A 176 -15.17 13.13 3.06
CA TYR A 176 -16.58 13.03 3.43
C TYR A 176 -16.83 13.12 4.94
N GLN A 177 -18.07 13.42 5.29
CA GLN A 177 -18.62 13.36 6.65
C GLN A 177 -19.86 12.47 6.66
N ILE A 178 -20.16 11.89 7.81
CA ILE A 178 -21.44 11.21 8.03
C ILE A 178 -22.37 12.21 8.71
N VAL A 179 -23.41 12.64 8.00
CA VAL A 179 -24.43 13.56 8.51
C VAL A 179 -25.78 12.88 8.44
N ASP A 180 -26.45 12.75 9.58
CA ASP A 180 -27.72 12.03 9.71
C ASP A 180 -27.63 10.56 9.23
N GLY A 181 -26.48 9.92 9.43
CA GLY A 181 -26.21 8.55 8.98
C GLY A 181 -25.90 8.41 7.48
N LEU A 182 -25.85 9.51 6.72
CA LEU A 182 -25.56 9.52 5.30
C LEU A 182 -24.18 10.12 5.01
N ARG A 183 -23.46 9.51 4.06
CA ARG A 183 -22.21 10.07 3.54
C ARG A 183 -22.48 11.35 2.75
N ARG A 184 -21.88 12.45 3.18
CA ARG A 184 -21.85 13.73 2.44
C ARG A 184 -20.42 14.04 2.06
N GLU A 185 -20.18 14.22 0.77
CA GLU A 185 -18.85 14.57 0.26
C GLU A 185 -18.47 15.99 0.65
N VAL A 186 -17.19 16.16 0.94
CA VAL A 186 -16.53 17.45 1.19
C VAL A 186 -15.59 17.69 0.00
N PRO A 187 -15.61 18.87 -0.64
CA PRO A 187 -14.64 19.17 -1.70
C PRO A 187 -13.22 19.07 -1.16
N GLY A 188 -12.32 18.41 -1.88
CA GLY A 188 -10.92 18.36 -1.49
C GLY A 188 -10.04 17.76 -2.58
N GLU A 189 -8.74 18.05 -2.47
CA GLU A 189 -7.73 17.60 -3.43
C GLU A 189 -6.36 17.49 -2.76
N PHE A 190 -5.43 16.79 -3.41
CA PHE A 190 -4.05 16.79 -2.98
C PHE A 190 -3.40 18.16 -3.15
N ARG A 191 -2.52 18.50 -2.22
CA ARG A 191 -1.60 19.63 -2.33
C ARG A 191 -0.17 19.12 -2.29
N LEU A 192 0.58 19.36 -3.35
CA LEU A 192 2.01 19.06 -3.41
C LEU A 192 2.82 20.36 -3.24
N SER A 193 3.72 20.38 -2.26
CA SER A 193 4.66 21.49 -2.04
C SER A 193 5.95 21.33 -2.86
N GLU A 194 6.72 22.41 -3.01
CA GLU A 194 8.02 22.40 -3.70
C GLU A 194 9.04 21.44 -3.04
N ASP A 195 8.96 21.26 -1.71
CA ASP A 195 9.81 20.34 -0.94
C ASP A 195 9.39 18.86 -1.07
N GLY A 196 8.34 18.57 -1.86
CA GLY A 196 7.82 17.23 -2.08
C GLY A 196 6.94 16.70 -0.94
N GLU A 197 6.52 17.55 0.00
CA GLU A 197 5.48 17.20 0.96
C GLU A 197 4.10 17.29 0.32
N VAL A 198 3.30 16.26 0.58
CA VAL A 198 1.90 16.14 0.20
C VAL A 198 1.03 16.41 1.40
N GLY A 199 -0.05 17.15 1.19
CA GLY A 199 -1.16 17.31 2.12
C GLY A 199 -2.47 17.44 1.36
N PHE A 200 -3.47 18.03 1.99
CA PHE A 200 -4.80 18.18 1.40
C PHE A 200 -5.23 19.66 1.40
N LEU A 201 -5.86 20.09 0.32
CA LEU A 201 -6.77 21.22 0.34
C LEU A 201 -8.15 20.69 0.70
N VAL A 202 -8.77 21.26 1.73
CA VAL A 202 -10.06 20.82 2.26
C VAL A 202 -11.03 22.00 2.13
N GLY A 203 -12.14 21.77 1.43
CA GLY A 203 -13.24 22.73 1.30
C GLY A 203 -14.05 22.89 2.59
N PRO A 204 -15.11 23.70 2.56
CA PRO A 204 -15.98 23.89 3.73
C PRO A 204 -16.59 22.57 4.22
N TYR A 205 -16.54 22.33 5.53
CA TYR A 205 -17.11 21.17 6.21
C TYR A 205 -17.56 21.54 7.62
N ASP A 206 -18.38 20.69 8.24
CA ASP A 206 -18.80 20.87 9.63
C ASP A 206 -17.69 20.42 10.59
N ARG A 207 -17.09 21.36 11.33
CA ARG A 207 -15.97 21.05 12.23
C ARG A 207 -16.38 20.33 13.51
N GLU A 208 -17.68 20.18 13.77
CA GLU A 208 -18.20 19.40 14.90
C GLU A 208 -18.30 17.90 14.59
N LEU A 209 -18.16 17.52 13.32
CA LEU A 209 -18.21 16.15 12.85
C LEU A 209 -16.82 15.64 12.46
N VAL A 210 -16.66 14.31 12.49
CA VAL A 210 -15.45 13.65 11.97
C VAL A 210 -15.35 13.91 10.47
N LEU A 211 -14.16 14.27 10.01
CA LEU A 211 -13.82 14.35 8.60
C LEU A 211 -12.99 13.12 8.22
N HIS A 212 -13.47 12.37 7.23
CA HIS A 212 -12.74 11.26 6.62
C HIS A 212 -12.06 11.74 5.35
N ILE A 213 -10.77 11.41 5.18
CA ILE A 213 -9.99 11.68 3.97
C ILE A 213 -9.42 10.35 3.50
N ASP A 214 -9.97 9.81 2.42
CA ASP A 214 -9.65 8.48 1.88
C ASP A 214 -8.93 8.62 0.52
N PRO A 215 -7.58 8.80 0.51
CA PRO A 215 -6.80 8.61 -0.69
C PRO A 215 -6.70 7.11 -1.00
N GLU A 216 -7.19 6.73 -2.18
CA GLU A 216 -7.14 5.34 -2.62
C GLU A 216 -5.86 5.07 -3.42
N ILE A 217 -5.05 4.11 -2.97
CA ILE A 217 -3.82 3.72 -3.68
C ILE A 217 -4.16 2.72 -4.77
N ASP A 218 -4.05 3.16 -6.02
CA ASP A 218 -4.15 2.31 -7.20
C ASP A 218 -2.77 1.92 -7.72
N PHE A 219 -2.66 0.64 -8.08
CA PHE A 219 -1.48 0.13 -8.77
C PHE A 219 -1.81 0.07 -10.26
N SER A 220 -1.43 1.10 -11.01
CA SER A 220 -1.41 1.02 -12.46
C SER A 220 -0.05 0.48 -12.90
N THR A 221 0.02 -0.79 -13.27
CA THR A 221 1.14 -1.30 -14.05
C THR A 221 0.90 -0.94 -15.51
N PHE A 222 1.72 -0.07 -16.10
CA PHE A 222 1.76 0.06 -17.55
C PHE A 222 2.36 -1.23 -18.13
N LEU A 223 1.57 -1.95 -18.92
CA LEU A 223 2.06 -3.06 -19.73
C LEU A 223 2.53 -2.47 -21.07
N GLY A 224 3.78 -2.03 -21.09
CA GLY A 224 4.42 -1.40 -22.25
C GLY A 224 5.90 -1.10 -21.98
N GLY A 225 6.66 -0.81 -23.02
CA GLY A 225 8.05 -0.37 -22.94
C GLY A 225 8.28 0.94 -23.69
N SER A 226 9.48 1.10 -24.28
CA SER A 226 9.99 2.38 -24.79
C SER A 226 9.56 2.72 -26.22
N SER A 227 8.70 1.92 -26.84
CA SER A 227 8.22 2.07 -28.22
C SER A 227 6.70 1.83 -28.29
N ILE A 228 6.17 1.59 -29.48
CA ILE A 228 4.73 1.39 -29.70
C ILE A 228 4.30 0.02 -29.17
N ASP A 229 3.36 0.03 -28.23
CA ASP A 229 2.71 -1.18 -27.72
C ASP A 229 1.20 -1.05 -27.86
N TYR A 230 0.55 -2.16 -28.24
CA TYR A 230 -0.87 -2.19 -28.51
C TYR A 230 -1.50 -3.42 -27.89
N ALA A 231 -2.49 -3.22 -27.02
CA ALA A 231 -3.33 -4.29 -26.49
C ALA A 231 -4.50 -4.53 -27.45
N ALA A 232 -4.52 -5.68 -28.10
CA ALA A 232 -5.57 -6.08 -29.04
C ALA A 232 -6.75 -6.78 -28.36
N ALA A 233 -6.53 -7.42 -27.21
CA ALA A 233 -7.57 -8.08 -26.43
C ALA A 233 -7.21 -8.17 -24.94
N LEU A 234 -8.25 -8.19 -24.10
CA LEU A 234 -8.15 -8.37 -22.65
C LEU A 234 -9.21 -9.37 -22.19
N ALA A 235 -8.82 -10.34 -21.38
CA ALA A 235 -9.71 -11.31 -20.75
C ALA A 235 -9.31 -11.55 -19.29
N VAL A 236 -10.28 -11.92 -18.45
CA VAL A 236 -10.03 -12.33 -17.06
C VAL A 236 -10.39 -13.80 -16.95
N ASP A 237 -9.47 -14.61 -16.44
CA ASP A 237 -9.73 -16.03 -16.26
C ASP A 237 -10.50 -16.34 -14.95
N PRO A 238 -11.03 -17.56 -14.77
CA PRO A 238 -11.76 -17.93 -13.56
C PRO A 238 -10.93 -17.89 -12.27
N ALA A 239 -9.61 -17.79 -12.35
CA ALA A 239 -8.70 -17.63 -11.22
C ALA A 239 -8.39 -16.14 -10.92
N GLY A 240 -9.05 -15.20 -11.61
CA GLY A 240 -8.88 -13.76 -11.45
C GLY A 240 -7.61 -13.21 -12.09
N ARG A 241 -6.94 -13.96 -12.98
CA ARG A 241 -5.75 -13.49 -13.70
C ARG A 241 -6.18 -12.71 -14.95
N VAL A 242 -5.55 -11.57 -15.17
CA VAL A 242 -5.75 -10.76 -16.39
C VAL A 242 -4.83 -11.27 -17.49
N LEU A 243 -5.42 -11.68 -18.61
CA LEU A 243 -4.75 -12.05 -19.85
C LEU A 243 -4.84 -10.86 -20.81
N VAL A 244 -3.70 -10.33 -21.24
CA VAL A 244 -3.62 -9.27 -22.25
C VAL A 244 -2.93 -9.83 -23.48
N ALA A 245 -3.58 -9.74 -24.64
CA ALA A 245 -3.01 -10.13 -25.93
C ALA A 245 -2.84 -8.88 -26.80
N GLY A 246 -1.74 -8.80 -27.53
CA GLY A 246 -1.35 -7.59 -28.24
C GLY A 246 0.00 -7.73 -28.94
N TRP A 247 0.50 -6.63 -29.48
CA TRP A 247 1.84 -6.54 -30.06
C TRP A 247 2.63 -5.40 -29.41
N THR A 248 3.95 -5.55 -29.39
CA THR A 248 4.90 -4.63 -28.78
C THR A 248 6.11 -4.47 -29.70
N ASP A 249 6.43 -3.23 -30.07
CA ASP A 249 7.70 -2.86 -30.69
C ASP A 249 8.74 -2.43 -29.64
N SER A 250 8.38 -2.47 -28.37
CA SER A 250 9.27 -2.10 -27.26
C SER A 250 10.30 -3.18 -26.96
N ALA A 251 11.59 -2.84 -27.09
CA ALA A 251 12.69 -3.74 -26.77
C ALA A 251 12.80 -4.08 -25.27
N ASN A 252 12.21 -3.26 -24.41
CA ASN A 252 12.16 -3.40 -22.96
C ASN A 252 10.73 -3.73 -22.46
N PHE A 253 9.88 -4.32 -23.29
CA PHE A 253 8.54 -4.74 -22.88
C PHE A 253 8.61 -5.72 -21.68
N PRO A 254 7.76 -5.58 -20.65
CA PRO A 254 7.81 -6.43 -19.47
C PRO A 254 7.44 -7.87 -19.81
N VAL A 255 8.43 -8.77 -19.87
CA VAL A 255 8.21 -10.20 -20.12
C VAL A 255 8.32 -11.00 -18.82
N VAL A 256 7.24 -11.69 -18.45
CA VAL A 256 7.26 -12.69 -17.36
C VAL A 256 6.98 -14.05 -17.98
N ASN A 257 8.00 -14.92 -18.03
CA ASN A 257 7.95 -16.25 -18.65
C ASN A 257 7.45 -16.28 -20.11
N PRO A 258 8.11 -15.59 -21.06
CA PRO A 258 7.71 -15.66 -22.45
C PRO A 258 7.90 -17.08 -22.98
N PHE A 259 6.86 -17.66 -23.56
CA PHE A 259 7.03 -18.82 -24.44
C PHE A 259 7.83 -18.36 -25.66
N ARG A 260 9.15 -18.59 -25.64
CA ARG A 260 9.99 -18.45 -26.83
C ARG A 260 9.69 -19.60 -27.77
N GLY A 261 8.68 -19.42 -28.62
CA GLY A 261 8.68 -20.11 -29.91
C GLY A 261 9.90 -19.61 -30.69
N ARG A 262 10.90 -20.47 -30.93
CA ARG A 262 11.88 -20.20 -31.99
C ARG A 262 11.08 -20.07 -33.29
N GLY A 263 11.21 -18.92 -33.94
CA GLY A 263 10.35 -18.52 -35.04
C GLY A 263 10.45 -19.38 -36.30
N GLY A 264 9.57 -19.06 -37.24
CA GLY A 264 9.70 -19.43 -38.64
C GLY A 264 8.50 -18.92 -39.45
N GLY A 265 8.78 -17.96 -40.35
CA GLY A 265 8.02 -17.70 -41.59
C GLY A 265 6.66 -17.05 -41.46
#